data_AF-A0AA42YUP9-F1
#
_entry.id   AF-A0AA42YUP9-F1
#
_cell.length_a   1.000
_cell.length_b   1.000
_cell.length_c   1.000
_cell.angle_alpha   90.00
_cell.angle_beta   90.00
_cell.angle_gamma   90.00
#
_symmetry.space_group_name_H-M   'P 1'
#
loop_
_entity.id
_entity.type
_entity.pdbx_description
1 polymer ?
#
loop_
_entity_poly.entity_id
_entity_poly.type
_entity_poly.pdbx_seq_one_letter_code
_entity_poly.pdbx_strand_id
1 'polypeptide(L)'
;MKWAIAGVLAALFVGDVHSARAFTISSAVSPGCHERISAEAFALFLEQTEPPKRAVSLPPKWVRVAYGLADKMGVEATTDVEAFVLLSLIVGVRSPDTGGHSVANITQLRSLHADPDPDGQYLHALRAPDDDGSEGNATAIAGTRRAIERTLQLALDAIRGPEQERFGEAIMYVDFYGEVPVPVWWPAYYVGRTAHTVQDGFGHMLRDRAAGLHEIVYVLNYVDAITLSYREARDGLPHSGGMDSCAGETKDAVTAATEATRELLNMITVAVTQDRDPPLREFLDRWFVLRAGCNVENEMCGNPEALAIARKKPTGPYLPLQRRRSKRLSKKQ
;
A
#
# COMPACT_ATOMS: atom_id res chain seq x y z
N MET A 1 -11.99 43.02 50.24
CA MET A 1 -12.68 43.32 48.96
C MET A 1 -11.77 42.86 47.82
N LYS A 2 -12.16 41.75 47.18
CA LYS A 2 -11.79 41.19 45.87
C LYS A 2 -10.31 41.21 45.41
N TRP A 3 -9.70 40.03 45.48
CA TRP A 3 -8.55 39.60 44.68
C TRP A 3 -8.98 39.40 43.22
N ALA A 4 -8.27 39.97 42.26
CA ALA A 4 -8.45 39.72 40.84
C ALA A 4 -7.31 38.83 40.33
N ILE A 5 -7.56 37.53 40.23
CA ILE A 5 -6.68 36.59 39.52
C ILE A 5 -7.06 36.68 38.05
N ALA A 6 -6.18 37.27 37.23
CA ALA A 6 -6.31 37.26 35.79
C ALA A 6 -5.93 35.86 35.28
N GLY A 7 -6.95 35.04 35.01
CA GLY A 7 -6.81 33.74 34.36
C GLY A 7 -6.43 33.91 32.89
N VAL A 8 -5.18 33.58 32.55
CA VAL A 8 -4.78 33.36 31.16
C VAL A 8 -5.37 32.02 30.73
N LEU A 9 -6.51 32.07 30.03
CA LEU A 9 -7.04 30.95 29.27
C LEU A 9 -6.09 30.70 28.09
N ALA A 10 -5.13 29.81 28.29
CA ALA A 10 -4.43 29.16 27.20
C ALA A 10 -5.43 28.27 26.47
N ALA A 11 -6.06 28.81 25.42
CA ALA A 11 -6.74 28.01 24.43
C ALA A 11 -5.70 27.13 23.74
N LEU A 12 -5.47 25.94 24.29
CA LEU A 12 -4.86 24.83 23.58
C LEU A 12 -5.81 24.53 22.41
N PHE A 13 -5.48 25.06 21.23
CA PHE A 13 -5.97 24.51 19.99
C PHE A 13 -5.46 23.07 19.94
N VAL A 14 -6.26 22.14 20.45
CA VAL A 14 -6.22 20.74 20.03
C VAL A 14 -6.65 20.80 18.57
N GLY A 15 -5.70 21.09 17.69
CA GLY A 15 -5.85 20.77 16.29
C GLY A 15 -6.09 19.27 16.27
N ASP A 16 -7.22 18.87 15.71
CA ASP A 16 -7.51 17.49 15.42
C ASP A 16 -6.36 16.92 14.57
N VAL A 17 -5.40 16.27 15.23
CA VAL A 17 -4.39 15.45 14.57
C VAL A 17 -5.13 14.19 14.13
N HIS A 18 -5.92 14.30 13.07
CA HIS A 18 -6.39 13.13 12.35
C HIS A 18 -5.16 12.49 11.72
N SER A 19 -4.58 11.51 12.41
CA SER A 19 -3.64 10.56 11.80
C SER A 19 -4.27 10.08 10.49
N ALA A 20 -3.58 10.26 9.38
CA ALA A 20 -3.98 9.67 8.11
C ALA A 20 -4.12 8.15 8.32
N ARG A 21 -5.26 7.57 7.91
CA ARG A 21 -5.60 6.15 8.02
C ARG A 21 -5.84 5.66 6.62
N ALA A 22 -4.93 4.86 6.08
CA ALA A 22 -4.56 5.04 4.70
C ALA A 22 -3.85 3.83 4.05
N PHE A 23 -4.57 2.87 3.44
CA PHE A 23 -4.15 1.52 2.98
C PHE A 23 -3.19 0.84 3.98
N THR A 24 -3.18 1.35 5.20
CA THR A 24 -2.05 1.26 6.09
C THR A 24 -1.95 -0.16 6.54
N ILE A 25 -0.74 -0.66 6.68
CA ILE A 25 -0.50 -1.84 7.48
C ILE A 25 -0.96 -1.64 8.94
N SER A 26 -1.40 -2.72 9.57
CA SER A 26 -1.92 -2.69 10.94
C SER A 26 -0.86 -2.21 11.91
N SER A 27 -1.24 -1.27 12.78
CA SER A 27 -0.41 -0.77 13.87
C SER A 27 -1.27 -0.40 15.08
N ALA A 28 -0.64 0.04 16.17
CA ALA A 28 -1.35 0.60 17.33
C ALA A 28 -2.35 1.73 17.00
N VAL A 29 -2.24 2.37 15.83
CA VAL A 29 -3.09 3.52 15.43
C VAL A 29 -3.79 3.35 14.07
N SER A 30 -3.57 2.22 13.38
CA SER A 30 -4.10 1.92 12.03
C SER A 30 -4.79 0.54 11.98
N PRO A 31 -5.94 0.42 11.29
CA PRO A 31 -6.70 -0.82 11.22
C PRO A 31 -6.19 -1.89 10.23
N GLY A 32 -5.10 -1.68 9.47
CA GLY A 32 -4.52 -2.74 8.62
C GLY A 32 -5.30 -3.07 7.35
N CYS A 33 -5.28 -2.18 6.37
CA CYS A 33 -6.07 -2.36 5.15
C CYS A 33 -5.49 -3.40 4.19
N HIS A 34 -4.19 -3.31 3.91
CA HIS A 34 -3.50 -4.29 3.08
C HIS A 34 -3.70 -5.72 3.61
N GLU A 35 -3.58 -5.90 4.93
CA GLU A 35 -3.79 -7.21 5.55
C GLU A 35 -5.23 -7.69 5.38
N ARG A 36 -6.21 -6.80 5.55
CA ARG A 36 -7.63 -7.15 5.39
C ARG A 36 -7.98 -7.54 3.97
N ILE A 37 -7.55 -6.76 2.97
CA ILE A 37 -7.78 -7.07 1.55
C ILE A 37 -7.15 -8.43 1.21
N SER A 38 -5.91 -8.65 1.67
CA SER A 38 -5.19 -9.89 1.42
C SER A 38 -5.84 -11.09 2.10
N ALA A 39 -6.30 -10.93 3.34
CA ALA A 39 -7.01 -11.98 4.08
C ALA A 39 -8.37 -12.31 3.46
N GLU A 40 -9.14 -11.30 3.04
CA GLU A 40 -10.42 -11.50 2.35
C GLU A 40 -10.23 -12.19 1.00
N ALA A 41 -9.25 -11.75 0.21
CA ALA A 41 -8.89 -12.40 -1.06
C ALA A 41 -8.43 -13.85 -0.83
N PHE A 42 -7.69 -14.12 0.24
CA PHE A 42 -7.26 -15.47 0.61
C PHE A 42 -8.42 -16.36 1.06
N ALA A 43 -9.39 -15.86 1.82
CA ALA A 43 -10.58 -16.60 2.20
C ALA A 43 -11.40 -17.02 0.95
N LEU A 44 -11.66 -16.07 0.05
CA LEU A 44 -12.34 -16.34 -1.22
C LEU A 44 -11.56 -17.33 -2.12
N PHE A 45 -10.23 -17.28 -2.04
CA PHE A 45 -9.36 -18.23 -2.73
C PHE A 45 -9.54 -19.66 -2.18
N LEU A 46 -9.58 -19.84 -0.86
CA LEU A 46 -9.78 -21.15 -0.22
C LEU A 46 -11.14 -21.77 -0.52
N GLU A 47 -12.19 -20.97 -0.73
CA GLU A 47 -13.51 -21.47 -1.15
C GLU A 47 -13.48 -22.12 -2.54
N GLN A 48 -12.54 -21.74 -3.39
CA GLN A 48 -12.49 -22.12 -4.81
C GLN A 48 -11.36 -23.09 -5.13
N THR A 49 -10.34 -23.17 -4.27
CA THR A 49 -9.09 -23.86 -4.53
C THR A 49 -8.54 -24.48 -3.24
N GLU A 50 -7.97 -25.68 -3.32
CA GLU A 50 -7.19 -26.24 -2.23
C GLU A 50 -5.75 -25.69 -2.26
N PRO A 51 -5.23 -25.14 -1.16
CA PRO A 51 -3.84 -24.72 -1.08
C PRO A 51 -2.90 -25.93 -1.22
N PRO A 52 -1.59 -25.71 -1.46
CA PRO A 52 -0.65 -26.80 -1.68
C PRO A 52 -0.68 -27.79 -0.51
N LYS A 53 -1.07 -29.06 -0.74
CA LYS A 53 -1.26 -30.09 0.32
C LYS A 53 0.01 -30.50 1.07
N ARG A 54 1.15 -29.87 0.79
CA ARG A 54 2.43 -30.31 1.31
C ARG A 54 2.61 -29.78 2.73
N ALA A 55 2.85 -30.69 3.66
CA ALA A 55 3.02 -30.36 5.07
C ALA A 55 4.16 -29.36 5.24
N VAL A 56 3.83 -28.17 5.73
CA VAL A 56 4.83 -27.24 6.23
C VAL A 56 4.95 -27.46 7.73
N SER A 57 6.12 -27.93 8.18
CA SER A 57 6.38 -28.10 9.60
C SER A 57 6.80 -26.77 10.23
N LEU A 58 5.83 -26.04 10.76
CA LEU A 58 6.09 -24.87 11.60
C LEU A 58 6.54 -25.29 13.01
N PRO A 59 7.46 -24.54 13.65
CA PRO A 59 7.67 -24.66 15.09
C PRO A 59 6.35 -24.42 15.85
N PRO A 60 6.03 -25.15 16.94
CA PRO A 60 4.73 -25.06 17.63
C PRO A 60 4.30 -23.64 18.01
N LYS A 61 5.25 -22.76 18.36
CA LYS A 61 4.97 -21.36 18.67
C LYS A 61 4.36 -20.60 17.48
N TRP A 62 4.81 -20.90 16.26
CA TRP A 62 4.37 -20.22 15.03
C TRP A 62 3.05 -20.76 14.52
N VAL A 63 2.72 -22.03 14.79
CA VAL A 63 1.38 -22.58 14.56
C VAL A 63 0.35 -21.73 15.31
N ARG A 64 0.55 -21.51 16.61
CA ARG A 64 -0.38 -20.68 17.41
C ARG A 64 -0.49 -19.24 16.91
N VAL A 65 0.62 -18.64 16.49
CA VAL A 65 0.62 -17.28 15.92
C VAL A 65 -0.13 -17.23 14.60
N ALA A 66 0.07 -18.23 13.72
CA ALA A 66 -0.58 -18.31 12.42
C ALA A 66 -2.11 -18.42 12.55
N TYR A 67 -2.61 -19.33 13.39
CA TYR A 67 -4.06 -19.43 13.65
C TYR A 67 -4.62 -18.19 14.37
N GLY A 68 -3.88 -17.62 15.31
CA GLY A 68 -4.30 -16.39 15.99
C GLY A 68 -4.39 -15.19 15.03
N LEU A 69 -3.50 -15.12 14.03
CA LEU A 69 -3.59 -14.15 12.94
C LEU A 69 -4.80 -14.41 12.04
N ALA A 70 -5.03 -15.67 11.65
CA ALA A 70 -6.17 -16.05 10.82
C ALA A 70 -7.51 -15.65 11.48
N ASP A 71 -7.69 -16.01 12.76
CA ASP A 71 -8.85 -15.63 13.57
C ASP A 71 -9.04 -14.11 13.65
N LYS A 72 -7.96 -13.36 13.95
CA LYS A 72 -7.99 -11.89 13.97
C LYS A 72 -8.41 -11.29 12.62
N MET A 73 -8.06 -11.93 11.51
CA MET A 73 -8.40 -11.48 10.16
C MET A 73 -9.76 -12.01 9.68
N GLY A 74 -10.46 -12.83 10.48
CA GLY A 74 -11.73 -13.43 10.13
C GLY A 74 -11.61 -14.53 9.05
N VAL A 75 -10.46 -15.17 8.94
CA VAL A 75 -10.22 -16.28 8.00
C VAL A 75 -10.30 -17.60 8.76
N GLU A 76 -11.20 -18.49 8.35
CA GLU A 76 -11.31 -19.85 8.87
C GLU A 76 -10.25 -20.78 8.26
N ALA A 77 -9.01 -20.67 8.73
CA ALA A 77 -7.97 -21.66 8.39
C ALA A 77 -8.26 -22.99 9.12
N THR A 78 -8.40 -24.07 8.35
CA THR A 78 -8.71 -25.42 8.85
C THR A 78 -7.49 -26.32 8.96
N THR A 79 -6.37 -25.92 8.34
CA THR A 79 -5.10 -26.66 8.36
C THR A 79 -3.91 -25.78 8.72
N ASP A 80 -2.85 -26.42 9.25
CA ASP A 80 -1.59 -25.71 9.58
C ASP A 80 -0.96 -25.07 8.34
N VAL A 81 -1.17 -25.70 7.17
CA VAL A 81 -0.71 -25.19 5.89
C VAL A 81 -1.45 -23.90 5.52
N GLU A 82 -2.78 -23.87 5.60
CA GLU A 82 -3.59 -22.68 5.34
C GLU A 82 -3.18 -21.51 6.23
N ALA A 83 -3.07 -21.77 7.54
CA ALA A 83 -2.67 -20.76 8.51
C ALA A 83 -1.26 -20.24 8.19
N PHE A 84 -0.32 -21.11 7.80
CA PHE A 84 1.04 -20.70 7.49
C PHE A 84 1.17 -19.92 6.17
N VAL A 85 0.43 -20.32 5.14
CA VAL A 85 0.36 -19.60 3.87
C VAL A 85 -0.19 -18.21 4.09
N LEU A 86 -1.27 -18.07 4.87
CA LEU A 86 -1.81 -16.77 5.24
C LEU A 86 -0.80 -15.93 6.03
N LEU A 87 -0.13 -16.50 7.04
CA LEU A 87 0.93 -15.80 7.78
C LEU A 87 2.02 -15.27 6.82
N SER A 88 2.52 -16.12 5.93
CA SER A 88 3.56 -15.76 4.97
C SER A 88 3.11 -14.66 4.02
N LEU A 89 1.86 -14.75 3.52
CA LEU A 89 1.23 -13.73 2.69
C LEU A 89 1.18 -12.39 3.41
N ILE A 90 0.67 -12.35 4.64
CA ILE A 90 0.54 -11.11 5.43
C ILE A 90 1.91 -10.51 5.76
N VAL A 91 2.92 -11.32 6.09
CA VAL A 91 4.29 -10.84 6.30
C VAL A 91 4.83 -10.22 5.01
N GLY A 92 4.57 -10.84 3.87
CA GLY A 92 4.93 -10.33 2.55
C GLY A 92 4.28 -8.99 2.24
N VAL A 93 2.96 -8.90 2.43
CA VAL A 93 2.16 -7.69 2.21
C VAL A 93 2.66 -6.50 3.02
N ARG A 94 3.13 -6.73 4.25
CA ARG A 94 3.65 -5.67 5.13
C ARG A 94 5.06 -5.22 4.81
N SER A 95 5.81 -6.02 4.04
CA SER A 95 7.24 -5.81 3.87
C SER A 95 7.60 -4.52 3.11
N PRO A 96 6.88 -4.11 2.05
CA PRO A 96 7.20 -2.88 1.32
C PRO A 96 7.06 -1.62 2.19
N ASP A 97 6.03 -1.55 3.03
CA ASP A 97 5.76 -0.41 3.92
C ASP A 97 6.71 -0.27 5.13
N THR A 98 7.40 -1.35 5.50
CA THR A 98 8.19 -1.39 6.73
C THR A 98 9.67 -1.58 6.49
N GLY A 99 10.05 -2.28 5.42
CA GLY A 99 11.40 -2.82 5.29
C GLY A 99 11.83 -3.69 6.49
N GLY A 100 10.88 -4.22 7.27
CA GLY A 100 11.14 -4.91 8.53
C GLY A 100 11.22 -4.02 9.78
N HIS A 101 11.03 -2.70 9.65
CA HIS A 101 11.17 -1.73 10.74
C HIS A 101 9.85 -1.25 11.35
N SER A 102 9.95 -0.56 12.49
CA SER A 102 8.80 0.01 13.18
C SER A 102 8.11 1.08 12.36
N VAL A 103 6.77 1.02 12.31
CA VAL A 103 5.95 2.12 11.79
C VAL A 103 6.02 3.40 12.63
N ALA A 104 6.54 3.31 13.85
CA ALA A 104 6.79 4.47 14.71
C ALA A 104 8.21 5.05 14.52
N ASN A 105 9.09 4.37 13.77
CA ASN A 105 10.41 4.89 13.44
C ASN A 105 10.31 5.86 12.26
N ILE A 106 9.88 7.08 12.54
CA ILE A 106 9.63 8.14 11.54
C ILE A 106 10.88 8.41 10.69
N THR A 107 12.09 8.32 11.27
CA THR A 107 13.34 8.53 10.52
C THR A 107 13.52 7.45 9.44
N GLN A 108 13.24 6.20 9.77
CA GLN A 108 13.43 5.07 8.86
C GLN A 108 12.31 4.98 7.83
N LEU A 109 11.05 5.18 8.25
CA LEU A 109 9.93 5.32 7.32
C LEU A 109 10.12 6.50 6.37
N ARG A 110 10.68 7.61 6.85
CA ARG A 110 11.04 8.73 5.98
C ARG A 110 12.08 8.29 4.96
N SER A 111 13.14 7.60 5.36
CA SER A 111 14.15 7.13 4.39
C SER A 111 13.56 6.16 3.37
N LEU A 112 12.60 5.32 3.78
CA LEU A 112 11.95 4.34 2.90
C LEU A 112 10.96 5.02 1.91
N HIS A 113 10.13 5.94 2.40
CA HIS A 113 9.06 6.55 1.59
C HIS A 113 9.52 7.83 0.87
N ALA A 114 10.59 8.47 1.34
CA ALA A 114 11.24 9.60 0.69
C ALA A 114 12.48 9.18 -0.12
N ASP A 115 12.67 7.87 -0.34
CA ASP A 115 13.72 7.37 -1.22
C ASP A 115 13.48 7.91 -2.64
N PRO A 116 14.44 8.65 -3.23
CA PRO A 116 14.31 9.11 -4.61
C PRO A 116 14.49 7.99 -5.64
N ASP A 117 14.85 6.76 -5.24
CA ASP A 117 14.91 5.61 -6.15
C ASP A 117 13.52 5.37 -6.78
N PRO A 118 13.39 5.43 -8.12
CA PRO A 118 12.15 5.13 -8.80
C PRO A 118 11.54 3.78 -8.43
N ASP A 119 12.35 2.74 -8.20
CA ASP A 119 11.85 1.41 -7.85
C ASP A 119 11.10 1.43 -6.51
N GLY A 120 11.48 2.30 -5.57
CA GLY A 120 10.77 2.51 -4.30
C GLY A 120 9.37 3.09 -4.50
N GLN A 121 9.21 4.06 -5.40
CA GLN A 121 7.90 4.65 -5.70
C GLN A 121 7.02 3.69 -6.53
N TYR A 122 7.61 2.95 -7.47
CA TYR A 122 6.88 2.00 -8.31
C TYR A 122 6.31 0.82 -7.54
N LEU A 123 6.98 0.39 -6.47
CA LEU A 123 6.47 -0.63 -5.54
C LEU A 123 5.21 -0.18 -4.80
N HIS A 124 5.01 1.12 -4.62
CA HIS A 124 3.83 1.73 -4.00
C HIS A 124 2.88 2.37 -5.04
N ALA A 125 3.01 1.98 -6.31
CA ALA A 125 2.17 2.48 -7.41
C ALA A 125 2.09 4.02 -7.52
N LEU A 126 3.21 4.70 -7.20
CA LEU A 126 3.36 6.15 -7.21
C LEU A 126 4.30 6.61 -8.34
N ARG A 127 4.20 7.90 -8.68
CA ARG A 127 5.18 8.58 -9.53
C ARG A 127 6.54 8.67 -8.85
N ALA A 128 7.60 8.42 -9.62
CA ALA A 128 8.98 8.69 -9.27
C ALA A 128 9.34 10.19 -9.46
N PRO A 129 10.48 10.67 -8.94
CA PRO A 129 10.86 12.11 -9.01
C PRO A 129 10.99 12.70 -10.42
N ASP A 130 11.24 11.84 -11.41
CA ASP A 130 11.43 12.22 -12.82
C ASP A 130 10.18 11.91 -13.68
N ASP A 131 9.09 11.40 -13.09
CA ASP A 131 7.83 11.11 -13.78
C ASP A 131 7.00 12.41 -13.98
N ASP A 132 7.54 13.29 -14.80
CA ASP A 132 7.02 14.63 -15.00
C ASP A 132 5.87 14.70 -16.02
N GLY A 133 4.99 15.68 -15.81
CA GLY A 133 3.92 16.06 -16.73
C GLY A 133 2.88 14.96 -16.95
N SER A 134 2.34 14.93 -18.18
CA SER A 134 1.35 13.94 -18.61
C SER A 134 1.97 12.58 -18.90
N GLU A 135 3.21 12.54 -19.38
CA GLU A 135 3.95 11.31 -19.68
C GLU A 135 4.31 10.54 -18.40
N GLY A 136 4.50 11.24 -17.28
CA GLY A 136 4.77 10.66 -15.97
C GLY A 136 3.76 9.58 -15.53
N ASN A 137 2.48 9.70 -15.90
CA ASN A 137 1.49 8.65 -15.64
C ASN A 137 1.85 7.32 -16.33
N ALA A 138 2.25 7.40 -17.60
CA ALA A 138 2.60 6.22 -18.39
C ALA A 138 3.91 5.59 -17.89
N THR A 139 4.90 6.42 -17.54
CA THR A 139 6.17 5.96 -16.96
C THR A 139 5.96 5.26 -15.62
N ALA A 140 5.17 5.85 -14.72
CA ALA A 140 4.87 5.27 -13.42
C ALA A 140 4.14 3.92 -13.55
N ILE A 141 3.11 3.85 -14.40
CA ILE A 141 2.39 2.58 -14.63
C ILE A 141 3.32 1.51 -15.21
N ALA A 142 4.18 1.87 -16.18
CA ALA A 142 5.16 0.94 -16.72
C ALA A 142 6.16 0.48 -15.64
N GLY A 143 6.58 1.37 -14.75
CA GLY A 143 7.41 1.07 -13.59
C GLY A 143 6.74 0.09 -12.63
N THR A 144 5.50 0.36 -12.23
CA THR A 144 4.69 -0.50 -11.36
C THR A 144 4.46 -1.87 -11.97
N ARG A 145 4.16 -1.95 -13.27
CA ARG A 145 4.04 -3.23 -13.99
C ARG A 145 5.33 -4.05 -13.89
N ARG A 146 6.50 -3.43 -14.11
CA ARG A 146 7.80 -4.10 -13.94
C ARG A 146 8.08 -4.53 -12.50
N ALA A 147 7.61 -3.75 -11.51
CA ALA A 147 7.76 -4.11 -10.10
C ALA A 147 6.93 -5.34 -9.73
N ILE A 148 5.68 -5.40 -10.20
CA ILE A 148 4.79 -6.57 -10.09
C ILE A 148 5.43 -7.79 -10.77
N GLU A 149 5.90 -7.64 -12.02
CA GLU A 149 6.57 -8.71 -12.77
C GLU A 149 7.79 -9.26 -12.03
N ARG A 150 8.71 -8.38 -11.59
CA ARG A 150 9.91 -8.80 -10.84
C ARG A 150 9.56 -9.56 -9.58
N THR A 151 8.61 -9.04 -8.80
CA THR A 151 8.29 -9.60 -7.48
C THR A 151 7.51 -10.91 -7.62
N LEU A 152 6.62 -11.02 -8.60
CA LEU A 152 5.95 -12.28 -8.90
C LEU A 152 6.94 -13.32 -9.43
N GLN A 153 7.93 -12.91 -10.23
CA GLN A 153 8.98 -13.82 -10.70
C GLN A 153 9.75 -14.45 -9.53
N LEU A 154 10.03 -13.69 -8.45
CA LEU A 154 10.64 -14.26 -7.23
C LEU A 154 9.77 -15.36 -6.61
N ALA A 155 8.44 -15.21 -6.63
CA ALA A 155 7.54 -16.25 -6.16
C ALA A 155 7.62 -17.51 -7.05
N LEU A 156 7.63 -17.34 -8.37
CA LEU A 156 7.73 -18.43 -9.34
C LEU A 156 9.08 -19.16 -9.24
N ASP A 157 10.18 -18.41 -9.10
CA ASP A 157 11.51 -18.97 -8.92
C ASP A 157 11.60 -19.77 -7.63
N ALA A 158 11.00 -19.26 -6.53
CA ALA A 158 10.91 -20.01 -5.27
C ALA A 158 10.04 -21.28 -5.43
N ILE A 159 8.95 -21.24 -6.19
CA ILE A 159 8.11 -22.43 -6.46
C ILE A 159 8.88 -23.48 -7.26
N ARG A 160 9.70 -23.06 -8.24
CA ARG A 160 10.45 -23.95 -9.14
C ARG A 160 11.77 -24.44 -8.53
N GLY A 161 12.32 -23.67 -7.60
CA GLY A 161 13.57 -23.98 -6.91
C GLY A 161 13.50 -25.18 -5.97
N PRO A 162 14.65 -25.58 -5.40
CA PRO A 162 14.73 -26.70 -4.46
C PRO A 162 13.80 -26.52 -3.27
N GLU A 163 13.17 -27.60 -2.83
CA GLU A 163 12.14 -27.57 -1.77
C GLU A 163 12.66 -26.96 -0.45
N GLN A 164 13.88 -27.28 -0.07
CA GLN A 164 14.52 -26.76 1.13
C GLN A 164 14.78 -25.24 1.10
N GLU A 165 14.83 -24.65 -0.09
CA GLU A 165 15.05 -23.20 -0.28
C GLU A 165 13.73 -22.41 -0.33
N ARG A 166 12.57 -23.09 -0.31
CA ARG A 166 11.26 -22.44 -0.34
C ARG A 166 10.84 -21.85 1.01
N PHE A 167 11.61 -22.12 2.05
CA PHE A 167 11.34 -21.72 3.42
C PHE A 167 12.51 -20.90 3.95
N GLY A 168 12.21 -19.90 4.76
CA GLY A 168 13.23 -19.07 5.39
C GLY A 168 12.63 -18.21 6.49
N GLU A 169 13.36 -17.18 6.89
CA GLU A 169 12.90 -16.21 7.87
C GLU A 169 12.88 -14.81 7.23
N ALA A 170 11.75 -14.12 7.38
CA ALA A 170 11.62 -12.71 7.05
C ALA A 170 11.61 -11.89 8.34
N ILE A 171 12.27 -10.73 8.34
CA ILE A 171 12.25 -9.83 9.49
C ILE A 171 10.95 -9.01 9.45
N MET A 172 10.21 -9.06 10.56
CA MET A 172 9.01 -8.26 10.77
C MET A 172 9.14 -7.49 12.08
N TYR A 173 8.75 -6.21 12.06
CA TYR A 173 8.59 -5.47 13.31
C TYR A 173 7.25 -5.78 13.96
N VAL A 174 7.27 -6.14 15.24
CA VAL A 174 6.08 -6.31 16.07
C VAL A 174 6.12 -5.29 17.20
N ASP A 175 5.05 -4.52 17.34
CA ASP A 175 4.92 -3.51 18.39
C ASP A 175 5.26 -4.12 19.76
N PHE A 176 6.10 -3.42 20.53
CA PHE A 176 6.64 -3.84 21.84
C PHE A 176 7.64 -5.01 21.86
N TYR A 177 7.80 -5.73 20.74
CA TYR A 177 8.74 -6.86 20.62
C TYR A 177 9.95 -6.55 19.74
N GLY A 178 9.88 -5.51 18.90
CA GLY A 178 10.97 -5.14 18.01
C GLY A 178 11.01 -5.95 16.72
N GLU A 179 12.18 -6.10 16.14
CA GLU A 179 12.42 -6.94 14.96
C GLU A 179 12.37 -8.42 15.36
N VAL A 180 11.50 -9.19 14.71
CA VAL A 180 11.28 -10.61 14.97
C VAL A 180 11.50 -11.38 13.67
N PRO A 181 12.37 -12.42 13.66
CA PRO A 181 12.45 -13.34 12.53
C PRO A 181 11.19 -14.22 12.50
N VAL A 182 10.40 -14.07 11.44
CA VAL A 182 9.16 -14.82 11.21
C VAL A 182 9.46 -15.87 10.15
N PRO A 183 9.20 -17.17 10.40
CA PRO A 183 9.31 -18.17 9.37
C PRO A 183 8.29 -17.86 8.28
N VAL A 184 8.71 -17.98 7.03
CA VAL A 184 7.85 -17.75 5.87
C VAL A 184 8.06 -18.83 4.82
N TRP A 185 6.99 -19.10 4.09
CA TRP A 185 7.05 -19.75 2.80
C TRP A 185 7.29 -18.67 1.73
N TRP A 186 8.48 -18.65 1.14
CA TRP A 186 8.91 -17.59 0.22
C TRP A 186 7.94 -17.33 -0.94
N PRO A 187 7.33 -18.34 -1.58
CA PRO A 187 6.29 -18.11 -2.58
C PRO A 187 5.15 -17.22 -2.08
N ALA A 188 4.49 -17.57 -0.96
CA ALA A 188 3.40 -16.75 -0.43
C ALA A 188 3.88 -15.37 0.03
N TYR A 189 5.09 -15.27 0.59
CA TYR A 189 5.69 -13.99 0.96
C TYR A 189 5.87 -13.06 -0.25
N TYR A 190 6.43 -13.55 -1.35
CA TYR A 190 6.60 -12.75 -2.57
C TYR A 190 5.28 -12.44 -3.26
N VAL A 191 4.30 -13.34 -3.21
CA VAL A 191 2.93 -13.06 -3.65
C VAL A 191 2.31 -11.96 -2.80
N GLY A 192 2.55 -11.95 -1.49
CA GLY A 192 2.10 -10.89 -0.59
C GLY A 192 2.71 -9.54 -0.93
N ARG A 193 4.02 -9.50 -1.19
CA ARG A 193 4.70 -8.28 -1.67
C ARG A 193 4.12 -7.78 -2.99
N THR A 194 3.79 -8.69 -3.90
CA THR A 194 3.15 -8.36 -5.18
C THR A 194 1.73 -7.83 -4.96
N ALA A 195 0.98 -8.45 -4.05
CA ALA A 195 -0.37 -8.03 -3.67
C ALA A 195 -0.38 -6.61 -3.09
N HIS A 196 0.60 -6.24 -2.27
CA HIS A 196 0.75 -4.87 -1.79
C HIS A 196 0.83 -3.87 -2.94
N THR A 197 1.74 -4.06 -3.91
CA THR A 197 1.86 -3.16 -5.07
C THR A 197 0.57 -3.13 -5.91
N VAL A 198 -0.13 -4.26 -6.04
CA VAL A 198 -1.44 -4.32 -6.71
C VAL A 198 -2.47 -3.47 -5.97
N GLN A 199 -2.54 -3.60 -4.65
CA GLN A 199 -3.48 -2.89 -3.78
C GLN A 199 -3.22 -1.39 -3.77
N ASP A 200 -1.96 -0.97 -3.72
CA ASP A 200 -1.57 0.43 -3.85
C ASP A 200 -1.97 0.99 -5.22
N GLY A 201 -1.99 0.16 -6.26
CA GLY A 201 -2.55 0.54 -7.55
C GLY A 201 -4.02 0.99 -7.50
N PHE A 202 -4.76 0.76 -6.42
CA PHE A 202 -6.13 1.25 -6.21
C PHE A 202 -6.23 2.41 -5.21
N GLY A 203 -5.20 2.66 -4.41
CA GLY A 203 -5.10 3.83 -3.52
C GLY A 203 -4.34 5.01 -4.15
N HIS A 204 -3.30 4.72 -4.92
CA HIS A 204 -2.31 5.70 -5.41
C HIS A 204 -2.51 6.07 -6.90
N MET A 205 -3.53 5.49 -7.53
CA MET A 205 -3.91 5.78 -8.91
C MET A 205 -5.41 6.09 -8.99
N LEU A 206 -5.76 7.20 -9.62
CA LEU A 206 -7.15 7.50 -9.95
C LEU A 206 -7.59 6.59 -11.08
N ARG A 207 -8.76 5.97 -10.89
CA ARG A 207 -9.35 5.02 -11.82
C ARG A 207 -10.74 5.47 -12.26
N ASP A 208 -11.13 5.11 -13.47
CA ASP A 208 -12.47 5.40 -13.97
C ASP A 208 -13.50 4.41 -13.40
N ARG A 209 -14.43 4.94 -12.61
CA ARG A 209 -15.56 4.18 -12.04
C ARG A 209 -16.52 3.70 -13.13
N ALA A 210 -16.70 4.45 -14.21
CA ALA A 210 -17.57 4.03 -15.33
C ALA A 210 -17.02 2.81 -16.08
N ALA A 211 -15.69 2.61 -16.04
CA ALA A 211 -15.01 1.43 -16.56
C ALA A 211 -14.81 0.33 -15.49
N GLY A 212 -15.57 0.36 -14.39
CA GLY A 212 -15.44 -0.64 -13.32
C GLY A 212 -14.10 -0.61 -12.58
N LEU A 213 -13.40 0.54 -12.58
CA LEU A 213 -12.07 0.73 -11.99
C LEU A 213 -10.91 -0.01 -12.69
N HIS A 214 -11.15 -0.61 -13.86
CA HIS A 214 -10.10 -1.30 -14.63
C HIS A 214 -9.14 -0.33 -15.33
N GLU A 215 -9.60 0.87 -15.69
CA GLU A 215 -8.79 1.89 -16.35
C GLU A 215 -8.25 2.93 -15.36
N ILE A 216 -6.94 3.15 -15.40
CA ILE A 216 -6.25 4.22 -14.68
C ILE A 216 -6.34 5.50 -15.50
N VAL A 217 -6.71 6.61 -14.86
CA VAL A 217 -6.76 7.94 -15.49
C VAL A 217 -5.62 8.84 -15.02
N TYR A 218 -5.05 8.58 -13.84
CA TYR A 218 -3.96 9.39 -13.29
C TYR A 218 -3.19 8.66 -12.19
N VAL A 219 -1.90 8.97 -12.00
CA VAL A 219 -1.05 8.42 -10.93
C VAL A 219 -0.63 9.55 -9.99
N LEU A 220 -0.73 9.32 -8.67
CA LEU A 220 -0.37 10.31 -7.65
C LEU A 220 1.15 10.35 -7.42
N ASN A 221 1.63 11.43 -6.80
CA ASN A 221 3.04 11.63 -6.44
C ASN A 221 3.19 11.82 -4.93
N TYR A 222 4.12 11.09 -4.31
CA TYR A 222 4.45 11.28 -2.90
C TYR A 222 5.78 11.99 -2.71
N VAL A 223 6.84 11.51 -3.35
CA VAL A 223 8.23 11.91 -3.09
C VAL A 223 8.50 13.38 -3.38
N ASP A 224 7.90 13.97 -4.42
CA ASP A 224 8.02 15.41 -4.67
C ASP A 224 7.12 16.20 -3.73
N ALA A 225 5.92 15.69 -3.42
CA ALA A 225 4.91 16.37 -2.60
C ALA A 225 5.37 16.65 -1.16
N ILE A 226 6.28 15.85 -0.62
CA ILE A 226 6.91 16.07 0.70
C ILE A 226 8.03 17.13 0.66
N THR A 227 8.38 17.65 -0.51
CA THR A 227 9.42 18.67 -0.69
C THR A 227 8.84 20.08 -0.78
N LEU A 228 9.68 21.09 -0.50
CA LEU A 228 9.30 22.50 -0.69
C LEU A 228 9.30 22.94 -2.16
N SER A 229 9.84 22.12 -3.07
CA SER A 229 9.95 22.38 -4.50
C SER A 229 8.78 21.84 -5.31
N TYR A 230 7.81 21.20 -4.67
CA TYR A 230 6.64 20.61 -5.31
C TYR A 230 5.88 21.60 -6.20
N ARG A 231 5.61 21.19 -7.44
CA ARG A 231 4.83 21.91 -8.45
C ARG A 231 3.87 20.93 -9.11
N GLU A 232 2.59 21.00 -8.74
CA GLU A 232 1.52 20.11 -9.25
C GLU A 232 1.49 19.98 -10.79
N ALA A 233 1.77 21.06 -11.53
CA ALA A 233 1.80 21.04 -13.00
C ALA A 233 2.94 20.18 -13.60
N ARG A 234 4.07 20.04 -12.88
CA ARG A 234 5.18 19.17 -13.25
C ARG A 234 5.00 17.79 -12.60
N ASP A 235 4.88 17.78 -11.28
CA ASP A 235 5.04 16.56 -10.49
C ASP A 235 3.75 15.72 -10.45
N GLY A 236 2.62 16.33 -10.80
CA GLY A 236 1.29 15.75 -10.74
C GLY A 236 0.62 15.90 -9.38
N LEU A 237 -0.62 15.40 -9.25
CA LEU A 237 -1.38 15.46 -7.99
C LEU A 237 -0.61 14.81 -6.84
N PRO A 238 -0.64 15.40 -5.64
CA PRO A 238 -0.01 14.79 -4.49
C PRO A 238 -0.79 13.55 -4.07
N HIS A 239 -0.09 12.61 -3.47
CA HIS A 239 -0.64 11.52 -2.68
C HIS A 239 -1.69 12.05 -1.69
N SER A 240 -2.70 11.24 -1.37
CA SER A 240 -3.87 11.70 -0.62
C SER A 240 -4.29 10.71 0.44
N GLY A 241 -4.24 11.15 1.70
CA GLY A 241 -4.82 10.38 2.80
C GLY A 241 -6.33 10.17 2.71
N GLY A 242 -7.03 10.82 1.77
CA GLY A 242 -8.42 10.55 1.44
C GLY A 242 -8.59 9.32 0.55
N MET A 243 -7.71 9.16 -0.44
CA MET A 243 -7.69 8.00 -1.35
C MET A 243 -7.26 6.73 -0.64
N ASP A 244 -6.43 6.89 0.37
CA ASP A 244 -5.94 5.75 1.10
C ASP A 244 -6.99 5.16 2.07
N SER A 245 -8.14 5.79 2.28
CA SER A 245 -9.16 5.23 3.18
C SER A 245 -9.57 3.81 2.75
N CYS A 246 -9.85 2.91 3.68
CA CYS A 246 -10.40 1.58 3.37
C CYS A 246 -11.86 1.42 3.78
N ALA A 247 -12.57 2.55 3.77
CA ALA A 247 -13.96 2.66 4.12
C ALA A 247 -14.56 3.91 3.45
N GLY A 248 -15.89 3.99 3.45
CA GLY A 248 -16.61 5.16 2.93
C GLY A 248 -16.49 5.27 1.41
N GLU A 249 -15.97 6.39 0.93
CA GLU A 249 -15.95 6.75 -0.50
C GLU A 249 -15.04 5.87 -1.35
N THR A 250 -14.08 5.17 -0.74
CA THR A 250 -13.11 4.28 -1.39
C THR A 250 -13.49 2.81 -1.34
N LYS A 251 -14.66 2.47 -0.80
CA LYS A 251 -15.12 1.07 -0.65
C LYS A 251 -15.11 0.27 -1.97
N ASP A 252 -15.42 0.92 -3.09
CA ASP A 252 -15.46 0.26 -4.39
C ASP A 252 -14.03 -0.04 -4.88
N ALA A 253 -13.07 0.83 -4.57
CA ALA A 253 -11.65 0.60 -4.84
C ALA A 253 -11.10 -0.55 -3.98
N VAL A 254 -11.49 -0.63 -2.70
CA VAL A 254 -11.18 -1.79 -1.85
C VAL A 254 -11.74 -3.08 -2.43
N THR A 255 -12.99 -3.07 -2.90
CA THR A 255 -13.62 -4.25 -3.52
C THR A 255 -12.86 -4.69 -4.77
N ALA A 256 -12.52 -3.77 -5.66
CA ALA A 256 -11.75 -4.06 -6.86
C ALA A 256 -10.30 -4.52 -6.53
N ALA A 257 -9.67 -3.95 -5.51
CA ALA A 257 -8.37 -4.39 -5.02
C ALA A 257 -8.40 -5.81 -4.45
N THR A 258 -9.47 -6.18 -3.73
CA THR A 258 -9.71 -7.56 -3.25
C THR A 258 -9.87 -8.51 -4.43
N GLU A 259 -10.64 -8.13 -5.46
CA GLU A 259 -10.81 -8.94 -6.66
C GLU A 259 -9.49 -9.15 -7.41
N ALA A 260 -8.74 -8.09 -7.67
CA ALA A 260 -7.42 -8.17 -8.31
C ALA A 260 -6.43 -9.00 -7.47
N THR A 261 -6.44 -8.86 -6.15
CA THR A 261 -5.61 -9.66 -5.25
C THR A 261 -5.99 -11.14 -5.31
N ARG A 262 -7.29 -11.47 -5.38
CA ARG A 262 -7.77 -12.85 -5.54
C ARG A 262 -7.34 -13.42 -6.90
N GLU A 263 -7.45 -12.65 -7.98
CA GLU A 263 -6.93 -13.07 -9.30
C GLU A 263 -5.43 -13.38 -9.26
N LEU A 264 -4.64 -12.55 -8.56
CA LEU A 264 -3.22 -12.79 -8.33
C LEU A 264 -2.95 -14.10 -7.57
N LEU A 265 -3.70 -14.40 -6.51
CA LEU A 265 -3.59 -15.66 -5.78
C LEU A 265 -3.93 -16.87 -6.67
N ASN A 266 -4.97 -16.75 -7.51
CA ASN A 266 -5.36 -17.79 -8.47
C ASN A 266 -4.25 -18.07 -9.51
N MET A 267 -3.55 -17.02 -9.98
CA MET A 267 -2.43 -17.18 -10.92
C MET A 267 -1.31 -18.07 -10.35
N ILE A 268 -1.04 -17.96 -9.05
CA ILE A 268 -0.01 -18.77 -8.40
C ILE A 268 -0.43 -20.23 -8.25
N THR A 269 -1.73 -20.49 -8.06
CA THR A 269 -2.24 -21.85 -8.11
C THR A 269 -2.00 -22.50 -9.46
N VAL A 270 -2.20 -21.77 -10.56
CA VAL A 270 -1.89 -22.28 -11.91
C VAL A 270 -0.42 -22.69 -11.99
N ALA A 271 0.49 -21.85 -11.48
CA ALA A 271 1.92 -22.15 -11.47
C ALA A 271 2.26 -23.39 -10.62
N VAL A 272 1.67 -23.53 -9.42
CA VAL A 272 1.95 -24.65 -8.50
C VAL A 272 1.33 -25.95 -8.96
N THR A 273 0.10 -25.93 -9.49
CA THR A 273 -0.70 -27.14 -9.75
C THR A 273 -0.62 -27.63 -11.19
N GLN A 274 -0.40 -26.72 -12.15
CA GLN A 274 -0.43 -27.03 -13.58
C GLN A 274 0.95 -26.97 -14.25
N ASP A 275 1.98 -26.53 -13.52
CA ASP A 275 3.35 -26.31 -14.05
C ASP A 275 3.35 -25.43 -15.31
N ARG A 276 2.56 -24.35 -15.28
CA ARG A 276 2.42 -23.38 -16.36
C ARG A 276 2.78 -21.98 -15.88
N ASP A 277 3.28 -21.14 -16.79
CA ASP A 277 3.45 -19.72 -16.50
C ASP A 277 2.08 -19.09 -16.22
N PRO A 278 1.95 -18.28 -15.14
CA PRO A 278 0.72 -17.58 -14.87
C PRO A 278 0.42 -16.57 -15.99
N PRO A 279 -0.86 -16.27 -16.28
CA PRO A 279 -1.27 -15.28 -17.29
C PRO A 279 -1.05 -13.83 -16.81
N LEU A 280 0.15 -13.51 -16.30
CA LEU A 280 0.48 -12.22 -15.69
C LEU A 280 0.25 -11.05 -16.66
N ARG A 281 0.58 -11.23 -17.94
CA ARG A 281 0.36 -10.18 -18.94
C ARG A 281 -1.11 -9.82 -19.06
N GLU A 282 -2.00 -10.82 -19.10
CA GLU A 282 -3.44 -10.60 -19.19
C GLU A 282 -3.98 -9.91 -17.93
N PHE A 283 -3.44 -10.27 -16.75
CA PHE A 283 -3.75 -9.59 -15.50
C PHE A 283 -3.34 -8.11 -15.54
N LEU A 284 -2.12 -7.80 -15.98
CA LEU A 284 -1.65 -6.42 -16.08
C LEU A 284 -2.41 -5.63 -17.16
N ASP A 285 -2.74 -6.26 -18.28
CA ASP A 285 -3.54 -5.66 -19.36
C ASP A 285 -5.02 -5.47 -18.96
N ARG A 286 -5.47 -6.08 -17.86
CA ARG A 286 -6.80 -5.84 -17.28
C ARG A 286 -6.81 -4.75 -16.21
N TRP A 287 -5.79 -4.73 -15.34
CA TRP A 287 -5.81 -3.89 -14.13
C TRP A 287 -4.88 -2.69 -14.17
N PHE A 288 -3.89 -2.67 -15.07
CA PHE A 288 -2.84 -1.64 -15.14
C PHE A 288 -2.78 -1.03 -16.55
N VAL A 289 -3.91 -0.50 -17.02
CA VAL A 289 -4.05 0.19 -18.31
C VAL A 289 -4.34 1.66 -18.08
N LEU A 290 -3.58 2.53 -18.74
CA LEU A 290 -3.78 3.97 -18.73
C LEU A 290 -4.77 4.39 -19.82
N ARG A 291 -5.79 5.15 -19.44
CA ARG A 291 -6.59 5.93 -20.40
C ARG A 291 -5.78 7.13 -20.87
N ALA A 292 -5.47 7.14 -22.16
CA ALA A 292 -4.71 8.22 -22.77
C ALA A 292 -5.47 9.57 -22.73
N GLY A 293 -4.72 10.67 -22.54
CA GLY A 293 -5.25 12.03 -22.64
C GLY A 293 -5.89 12.58 -21.36
N CYS A 294 -6.00 11.82 -20.27
CA CYS A 294 -6.51 12.33 -18.99
C CYS A 294 -5.43 13.13 -18.25
N ASN A 295 -5.81 14.31 -17.76
CA ASN A 295 -4.90 15.22 -17.05
C ASN A 295 -5.68 16.17 -16.12
N VAL A 296 -4.96 17.00 -15.36
CA VAL A 296 -5.58 17.96 -14.43
C VAL A 296 -6.48 18.97 -15.15
N GLU A 297 -6.13 19.40 -16.37
CA GLU A 297 -6.86 20.42 -17.12
C GLU A 297 -8.24 19.95 -17.60
N ASN A 298 -8.40 18.66 -17.90
CA ASN A 298 -9.68 18.03 -18.26
C ASN A 298 -10.32 17.26 -17.10
N GLU A 299 -9.96 17.60 -15.86
CA GLU A 299 -10.49 17.00 -14.64
C GLU A 299 -10.40 15.47 -14.64
N MET A 300 -9.27 14.94 -15.10
CA MET A 300 -8.99 13.51 -15.21
C MET A 300 -10.01 12.78 -16.11
N CYS A 301 -10.24 13.34 -17.30
CA CYS A 301 -11.28 12.90 -18.23
C CYS A 301 -12.69 12.98 -17.63
N GLY A 302 -13.00 14.05 -16.91
CA GLY A 302 -14.32 14.24 -16.29
C GLY A 302 -14.58 13.24 -15.16
N ASN A 303 -13.59 12.99 -14.30
CA ASN A 303 -13.69 12.14 -13.12
C ASN A 303 -13.64 12.98 -11.82
N PRO A 304 -14.64 13.88 -11.60
CA PRO A 304 -14.61 14.85 -10.51
C PRO A 304 -14.71 14.20 -9.13
N GLU A 305 -15.37 13.04 -9.00
CA GLU A 305 -15.50 12.33 -7.73
C GLU A 305 -14.16 11.76 -7.25
N ALA A 306 -13.43 11.05 -8.12
CA ALA A 306 -12.09 10.55 -7.77
C ALA A 306 -11.13 11.71 -7.48
N LEU A 307 -11.19 12.78 -8.29
CA LEU A 307 -10.40 13.99 -8.07
C LEU A 307 -10.74 14.64 -6.72
N ALA A 308 -12.01 14.70 -6.33
CA ALA A 308 -12.43 15.26 -5.05
C ALA A 308 -11.89 14.46 -3.87
N ILE A 309 -11.87 13.12 -3.96
CA ILE A 309 -11.27 12.26 -2.93
C ILE A 309 -9.75 12.48 -2.87
N ALA A 310 -9.06 12.51 -4.02
CA ALA A 310 -7.62 12.76 -4.12
C ALA A 310 -7.17 14.14 -3.61
N ARG A 311 -8.09 15.10 -3.54
CA ARG A 311 -7.79 16.42 -2.94
C ARG A 311 -8.09 16.48 -1.43
N LYS A 312 -8.59 15.41 -0.81
CA LYS A 312 -8.75 15.34 0.65
C LYS A 312 -7.42 15.00 1.30
N LYS A 313 -6.99 15.82 2.26
CA LYS A 313 -5.74 15.60 3.04
C LYS A 313 -4.53 15.27 2.15
N PRO A 314 -4.18 16.14 1.19
CA PRO A 314 -3.03 15.90 0.33
C PRO A 314 -1.74 15.85 1.16
N THR A 315 -0.81 14.98 0.76
CA THR A 315 0.56 14.99 1.26
C THR A 315 1.17 16.36 1.03
N GLY A 316 1.97 16.80 2.00
CA GLY A 316 2.71 18.05 1.91
C GLY A 316 4.01 17.97 2.69
N PRO A 317 4.77 19.08 2.72
CA PRO A 317 6.07 19.10 3.37
C PRO A 317 6.00 18.77 4.86
N TYR A 318 6.92 17.91 5.33
CA TYR A 318 7.00 17.53 6.75
C TYR A 318 7.21 18.71 7.70
N LEU A 319 7.88 19.76 7.20
CA LEU A 319 8.07 21.01 7.93
C LEU A 319 7.20 22.07 7.27
N PRO A 320 6.11 22.52 7.91
CA PRO A 320 5.34 23.63 7.36
C PRO A 320 6.25 24.84 7.24
N LEU A 321 6.23 25.52 6.09
CA LEU A 321 6.86 26.82 5.97
C LEU A 321 6.32 27.69 7.11
N GLN A 322 7.19 28.07 8.05
CA GLN A 322 6.88 29.18 8.94
C GLN A 322 6.60 30.37 8.02
N ARG A 323 5.32 30.68 7.80
CA ARG A 323 4.93 31.93 7.16
C ARG A 323 5.57 33.03 8.00
N ARG A 324 6.73 33.55 7.56
CA ARG A 324 7.28 34.79 8.09
C ARG A 324 6.19 35.82 7.88
N ARG A 325 5.43 36.11 8.94
CA ARG A 325 4.60 37.31 9.01
C ARG A 325 5.58 38.47 8.92
N SER A 326 5.89 38.91 7.70
CA SER A 326 6.50 40.21 7.49
C SER A 326 5.44 41.23 7.90
N LYS A 327 5.35 41.53 9.19
CA LYS A 327 4.70 42.75 9.65
C LYS A 327 5.44 43.87 8.94
N ARG A 328 4.81 44.45 7.92
CA ARG A 328 5.19 45.73 7.35
C ARG A 328 5.34 46.70 8.52
N LEU A 329 6.57 47.05 8.86
CA LEU A 329 6.87 48.29 9.56
C LEU A 329 6.59 49.42 8.57
N SER A 330 5.30 49.77 8.48
CA SER A 330 4.82 50.91 7.73
C SER A 330 4.37 51.97 8.74
N LYS A 331 5.21 53.00 8.84
CA LYS A 331 4.86 54.40 9.14
C LYS A 331 4.35 54.74 10.55
N LYS A 332 5.26 55.34 11.33
CA LYS A 332 5.05 56.68 11.92
C LYS A 332 6.38 57.45 11.87
N GLN A 333 6.54 58.25 10.83
CA GLN A 333 7.11 59.59 10.93
C GLN A 333 5.93 60.54 11.04
#